data_AF-F7YXV9-F1
#
_entry.id   AF-F7YXV9-F1
#
_cell.length_a   1.000
_cell.length_b   1.000
_cell.length_c   1.000
_cell.angle_alpha   90.00
_cell.angle_beta   90.00
_cell.angle_gamma   90.00
#
_symmetry.space_group_name_H-M   'P 1'
#
loop_
_entity.id
_entity.type
_entity.pdbx_description
1 polymer ?
#
loop_
_entity_poly.entity_id
_entity_poly.type
_entity_poly.pdbx_seq_one_letter_code
_entity_poly.pdbx_strand_id
1 'polypeptide(L)'
;MARRLIFYLALAGILCFAMAFYSFRQLEQENQVFKDYLRSTCKLLNSLFQAQVDLAIALQPSVEKSSISDLVTKFGRILLYDQSLKKPVAGVKISDGLSKVVVLDFSIPSIDMVVFVVDSSSLVIFTTEPVQLGSKLETIINVQPNDVETVVVYKGKKFKVVQLVNEKYGFRVITAYPIVNPLFHTILFFIVSFVCGLTILFVLIIEKSKAVVEKIGVGVKNILSQRFQVQSIKSDYLSMLKELDQRIEQREKLLKKMLDEIQKIKENLKKLKES
;
A
#
# COMPACT_ATOMS: atom_id res chain seq x y z
N MET A 1 3.92 -33.32 -11.87
CA MET A 1 3.67 -32.39 -10.74
C MET A 1 4.20 -30.97 -10.99
N ALA A 2 5.39 -30.79 -11.58
CA ALA A 2 5.93 -29.47 -11.96
C ALA A 2 4.94 -28.63 -12.79
N ARG A 3 4.24 -29.24 -13.75
CA ARG A 3 3.20 -28.58 -14.58
C ARG A 3 2.09 -27.87 -13.77
N ARG A 4 1.61 -28.48 -12.67
CA ARG A 4 0.56 -27.85 -11.83
C ARG A 4 1.12 -26.70 -11.00
N LEU A 5 2.35 -26.83 -10.49
CA LEU A 5 3.02 -25.76 -9.76
C LEU A 5 3.29 -24.55 -10.67
N ILE A 6 3.81 -24.79 -11.88
CA ILE A 6 4.03 -23.76 -12.90
C ILE A 6 2.70 -23.09 -13.28
N PHE A 7 1.61 -23.86 -13.39
CA PHE A 7 0.29 -23.32 -13.68
C PHE A 7 -0.21 -22.37 -12.57
N TYR A 8 -0.11 -22.74 -11.29
CA TYR A 8 -0.48 -21.84 -10.19
C TYR A 8 0.42 -20.62 -10.08
N LEU A 9 1.72 -20.77 -10.35
CA LEU A 9 2.67 -19.66 -10.38
C LEU A 9 2.36 -18.67 -11.52
N ALA A 10 2.04 -19.21 -12.71
CA ALA A 10 1.62 -18.41 -13.84
C ALA A 10 0.29 -17.69 -13.56
N LEU A 11 -0.68 -18.38 -12.95
CA LEU A 11 -1.96 -17.78 -12.57
C LEU A 11 -1.79 -16.66 -11.54
N ALA A 12 -0.95 -16.87 -10.52
CA ALA A 12 -0.62 -15.86 -9.52
C ALA A 12 0.10 -14.65 -10.15
N GLY A 13 1.06 -14.90 -11.06
CA GLY A 13 1.73 -13.85 -11.82
C GLY A 13 0.77 -13.02 -12.67
N ILE A 14 -0.18 -13.67 -13.35
CA ILE A 14 -1.22 -13.01 -14.15
C ILE A 14 -2.15 -12.18 -13.26
N LEU A 15 -2.56 -12.70 -12.09
CA LEU A 15 -3.39 -11.96 -11.14
C LEU A 15 -2.66 -10.75 -10.56
N CYS A 16 -1.38 -10.88 -10.21
CA CYS A 16 -0.56 -9.76 -9.76
C CYS A 16 -0.38 -8.71 -10.87
N PHE A 17 -0.16 -9.14 -12.12
CA PHE A 17 -0.05 -8.24 -13.26
C PHE A 17 -1.38 -7.53 -13.55
N ALA A 18 -2.50 -8.24 -13.50
CA ALA A 18 -3.84 -7.68 -13.68
C ALA A 18 -4.17 -6.66 -12.58
N MET A 19 -3.84 -6.95 -11.31
CA MET A 19 -4.01 -5.98 -10.22
C MET A 19 -3.08 -4.77 -10.36
N ALA A 20 -1.80 -4.96 -10.74
CA ALA A 20 -0.88 -3.86 -10.99
C ALA A 20 -1.37 -2.97 -12.15
N PHE A 21 -1.86 -3.58 -13.23
CA PHE A 21 -2.42 -2.87 -14.38
C PHE A 21 -3.71 -2.13 -14.01
N TYR A 22 -4.59 -2.73 -13.21
CA TYR A 22 -5.80 -2.09 -12.72
C TYR A 22 -5.47 -0.90 -11.81
N SER A 23 -4.56 -1.06 -10.85
CA SER A 23 -4.09 0.03 -9.99
C SER A 23 -3.45 1.16 -10.80
N PHE A 24 -2.66 0.83 -11.82
CA PHE A 24 -2.08 1.83 -12.73
C PHE A 24 -3.15 2.59 -13.52
N ARG A 25 -4.15 1.89 -14.07
CA ARG A 25 -5.30 2.49 -14.77
C ARG A 25 -6.13 3.39 -13.86
N GLN A 26 -6.39 2.93 -12.64
CA GLN A 26 -7.12 3.70 -11.64
C GLN A 26 -6.35 4.97 -11.28
N LEU A 27 -5.03 4.86 -11.13
CA LEU A 27 -4.15 6.01 -10.90
C LEU A 27 -4.16 7.02 -12.05
N GLU A 28 -4.15 6.53 -13.29
CA GLU A 28 -4.20 7.36 -14.48
C GLU A 28 -5.54 8.10 -14.58
N GLN A 29 -6.64 7.41 -14.25
CA GLN A 29 -7.98 7.99 -14.20
C GLN A 29 -8.12 9.01 -13.07
N GLU A 30 -7.63 8.72 -11.86
CA GLU A 30 -7.57 9.65 -10.74
C GLU A 30 -6.76 10.90 -11.11
N ASN A 31 -5.62 10.73 -11.79
CA ASN A 31 -4.84 11.87 -12.30
C ASN A 31 -5.60 12.70 -13.32
N GLN A 32 -6.38 12.09 -14.22
CA GLN A 32 -7.19 12.80 -15.22
C GLN A 32 -8.30 13.62 -14.54
N VAL A 33 -9.09 12.98 -13.67
CA VAL A 33 -10.15 13.64 -12.89
C VAL A 33 -9.57 14.76 -12.03
N PHE A 34 -8.39 14.55 -11.46
CA PHE A 34 -7.70 15.54 -10.65
C PHE A 34 -7.26 16.76 -11.47
N LYS A 35 -6.78 16.55 -12.70
CA LYS A 35 -6.46 17.67 -13.63
C LYS A 35 -7.70 18.49 -13.96
N ASP A 36 -8.80 17.82 -14.28
CA ASP A 36 -10.06 18.49 -14.60
C ASP A 36 -10.63 19.26 -13.40
N TYR A 37 -10.49 18.69 -12.19
CA TYR A 37 -10.82 19.36 -10.94
C TYR A 37 -9.99 20.64 -10.75
N LEU A 38 -8.65 20.55 -10.85
CA LEU A 38 -7.77 21.72 -10.69
C LEU A 38 -8.09 22.84 -11.70
N ARG A 39 -8.32 22.48 -12.97
CA ARG A 39 -8.70 23.42 -14.02
C ARG A 39 -10.07 24.05 -13.76
N SER A 40 -11.05 23.26 -13.31
CA SER A 40 -12.39 23.74 -12.99
C SER A 40 -12.36 24.69 -11.79
N THR A 41 -11.59 24.36 -10.76
CA THR A 41 -11.39 25.22 -9.59
C THR A 41 -10.70 26.53 -9.96
N CYS A 42 -9.68 26.48 -10.84
CA CYS A 42 -9.03 27.69 -11.36
C CYS A 42 -10.01 28.62 -12.09
N LYS A 43 -10.87 28.05 -12.96
CA LYS A 43 -11.93 28.80 -13.67
C LYS A 43 -12.97 29.39 -12.71
N LEU A 44 -13.40 28.60 -11.72
CA LEU A 44 -14.34 29.04 -10.69
C LEU A 44 -13.76 30.22 -9.91
N LEU A 45 -12.52 30.10 -9.44
CA LEU A 45 -11.82 31.18 -8.72
C LEU A 45 -11.68 32.42 -9.59
N ASN A 46 -11.25 32.30 -10.84
CA ASN A 46 -11.17 33.43 -11.76
C ASN A 46 -12.51 34.17 -11.89
N SER A 47 -13.60 33.43 -12.02
CA SER A 47 -14.95 33.99 -12.12
C SER A 47 -15.38 34.66 -10.81
N LEU A 48 -15.04 34.06 -9.67
CA LEU A 48 -15.37 34.57 -8.34
C LEU A 48 -14.61 35.86 -8.04
N PHE A 49 -13.30 35.92 -8.30
CA PHE A 49 -12.51 37.15 -8.17
C PHE A 49 -13.07 38.26 -9.06
N GLN A 50 -13.41 37.93 -10.31
CA GLN A 50 -14.03 38.89 -11.22
C GLN A 50 -15.37 39.42 -10.67
N ALA A 51 -16.23 38.54 -10.14
CA ALA A 51 -17.51 38.92 -9.57
C ALA A 51 -17.35 39.84 -8.33
N GLN A 52 -16.35 39.58 -7.48
CA GLN A 52 -16.06 40.46 -6.34
C GLN A 52 -15.58 41.84 -6.78
N VAL A 53 -14.75 41.90 -7.82
CA VAL A 53 -14.31 43.17 -8.44
C VAL A 53 -15.51 43.93 -8.99
N ASP A 54 -16.35 43.27 -9.80
CA ASP A 54 -17.57 43.85 -10.38
C ASP A 54 -18.51 44.41 -9.30
N LEU A 55 -18.72 43.65 -8.23
CA LEU A 55 -19.58 44.03 -7.12
C LEU A 55 -18.99 45.21 -6.33
N ALA A 56 -17.69 45.22 -6.07
CA ALA A 56 -17.02 46.33 -5.42
C ALA A 56 -17.11 47.62 -6.26
N ILE A 57 -16.91 47.53 -7.57
CA ILE A 57 -17.06 48.67 -8.50
C ILE A 57 -18.50 49.19 -8.50
N ALA A 58 -19.50 48.33 -8.38
CA ALA A 58 -20.90 48.76 -8.32
C ALA A 58 -21.23 49.47 -7.01
N LEU A 59 -20.80 48.91 -5.87
CA LEU A 59 -21.30 49.32 -4.55
C LEU A 59 -20.43 50.36 -3.83
N GLN A 60 -19.12 50.37 -4.05
CA GLN A 60 -18.22 51.23 -3.28
C GLN A 60 -18.05 52.62 -3.93
N PRO A 61 -17.81 53.68 -3.13
CA PRO A 61 -17.43 54.99 -3.65
C PRO A 61 -16.03 54.96 -4.30
N SER A 62 -15.78 55.89 -5.22
CA SER A 62 -14.46 56.01 -5.85
C SER A 62 -13.43 56.56 -4.88
N VAL A 63 -12.19 56.07 -4.97
CA VAL A 63 -11.05 56.57 -4.22
C VAL A 63 -10.33 57.65 -5.03
N GLU A 64 -10.25 58.87 -4.50
CA GLU A 64 -9.65 60.03 -5.19
C GLU A 64 -8.11 60.00 -5.23
N LYS A 65 -7.45 59.24 -4.34
CA LYS A 65 -5.98 59.22 -4.18
C LYS A 65 -5.31 57.94 -4.73
N SER A 66 -5.73 57.47 -5.90
CA SER A 66 -5.03 56.33 -6.54
C SER A 66 -4.11 56.84 -7.65
N SER A 67 -2.86 56.39 -7.65
CA SER A 67 -1.88 56.63 -8.74
C SER A 67 -2.20 55.88 -10.04
N ILE A 68 -3.40 55.27 -10.09
CA ILE A 68 -3.80 54.24 -11.04
C ILE A 68 -4.87 54.76 -11.99
N SER A 69 -5.43 55.95 -11.73
CA SER A 69 -6.35 56.65 -12.64
C SER A 69 -5.82 56.73 -14.08
N ASP A 70 -4.51 56.98 -14.23
CA ASP A 70 -3.84 57.11 -15.52
C ASP A 70 -3.74 55.76 -16.25
N LEU A 71 -3.57 54.68 -15.50
CA LEU A 71 -3.59 53.32 -16.05
C LEU A 71 -5.02 52.90 -16.43
N VAL A 72 -6.01 53.25 -15.62
CA VAL A 72 -7.42 52.94 -15.88
C VAL A 72 -7.92 53.67 -17.13
N THR A 73 -7.53 54.93 -17.33
CA THR A 73 -7.91 55.69 -18.52
C THR A 73 -7.30 55.11 -19.80
N LYS A 74 -6.07 54.55 -19.72
CA LYS A 74 -5.38 53.89 -20.83
C LYS A 74 -5.92 52.50 -21.16
N PHE A 75 -6.14 51.66 -20.15
CA PHE A 75 -6.48 50.24 -20.32
C PHE A 75 -7.98 49.95 -20.18
N GLY A 76 -8.78 50.94 -19.81
CA GLY A 76 -10.23 50.84 -19.62
C GLY A 76 -10.63 50.13 -18.33
N ARG A 77 -10.06 48.94 -18.07
CA ARG A 77 -10.29 48.16 -16.84
C ARG A 77 -8.98 47.55 -16.37
N ILE A 78 -8.72 47.61 -15.06
CA ILE A 78 -7.52 47.03 -14.49
C ILE A 78 -7.74 46.61 -13.04
N LEU A 79 -7.07 45.53 -12.64
CA LEU A 79 -6.90 45.11 -11.25
C LEU A 79 -5.40 45.06 -10.95
N LEU A 80 -4.95 45.80 -9.93
CA LEU A 80 -3.54 45.85 -9.56
C LEU A 80 -3.30 46.05 -8.07
N TYR A 81 -2.06 45.80 -7.63
CA TYR A 81 -1.65 46.06 -6.26
C TYR A 81 -1.17 47.51 -6.09
N ASP A 82 -1.88 48.33 -5.32
CA ASP A 82 -1.45 49.70 -5.00
C ASP A 82 -0.45 49.66 -3.83
N GLN A 83 0.80 50.05 -4.10
CA GLN A 83 1.87 50.05 -3.09
C GLN A 83 1.69 51.13 -2.01
N SER A 84 1.06 52.26 -2.35
CA SER A 84 0.81 53.36 -1.41
C SER A 84 -0.29 52.98 -0.42
N LEU A 85 -1.35 52.33 -0.90
CA LEU A 85 -2.46 51.84 -0.09
C LEU A 85 -2.18 50.47 0.55
N LYS A 86 -1.15 49.76 0.07
CA LYS A 86 -0.82 48.37 0.44
C LYS A 86 -2.01 47.43 0.29
N LYS A 87 -2.82 47.65 -0.75
CA LYS A 87 -4.07 46.92 -0.99
C LYS A 87 -4.29 46.71 -2.48
N PRO A 88 -4.99 45.62 -2.86
CA PRO A 88 -5.47 45.47 -4.22
C PRO A 88 -6.54 46.51 -4.53
N VAL A 89 -6.49 47.06 -5.73
CA VAL A 89 -7.46 48.04 -6.22
C VAL A 89 -7.87 47.69 -7.64
N ALA A 90 -9.15 47.89 -7.93
CA ALA A 90 -9.66 47.79 -9.29
C ALA A 90 -10.13 49.15 -9.77
N GLY A 91 -9.97 49.41 -11.06
CA GLY A 91 -10.50 50.60 -11.69
C GLY A 91 -11.18 50.33 -13.01
N VAL A 92 -12.19 51.15 -13.30
CA VAL A 92 -12.97 51.11 -14.55
C VAL A 92 -13.15 52.53 -15.07
N LYS A 93 -12.91 52.71 -16.37
CA LYS A 93 -13.25 53.91 -17.12
C LYS A 93 -14.78 53.97 -17.29
N ILE A 94 -15.39 55.03 -16.78
CA ILE A 94 -16.83 55.28 -16.91
C ILE A 94 -17.11 56.09 -18.19
N SER A 95 -16.34 57.14 -18.41
CA SER A 95 -16.43 58.02 -19.58
C SER A 95 -15.05 58.62 -19.89
N ASP A 96 -14.93 59.39 -20.97
CA ASP A 96 -13.69 60.09 -21.27
C ASP A 96 -13.31 61.04 -20.12
N GLY A 97 -12.15 60.79 -19.52
CA GLY A 97 -11.64 61.52 -18.36
C GLY A 97 -12.18 61.10 -16.99
N LEU A 98 -13.18 60.21 -16.91
CA LEU A 98 -13.74 59.76 -15.63
C LEU A 98 -13.44 58.27 -15.36
N SER A 99 -12.65 58.02 -14.32
CA SER A 99 -12.35 56.67 -13.83
C SER A 99 -12.89 56.48 -12.42
N LYS A 100 -13.50 55.32 -12.16
CA LYS A 100 -13.83 54.88 -10.81
C LYS A 100 -12.79 53.88 -10.34
N VAL A 101 -12.26 54.09 -9.14
CA VAL A 101 -11.28 53.20 -8.51
C VAL A 101 -11.79 52.78 -7.15
N VAL A 102 -11.74 51.48 -6.86
CA VAL A 102 -12.23 50.90 -5.61
C VAL A 102 -11.15 50.04 -4.98
N VAL A 103 -11.11 50.03 -3.65
CA VAL A 103 -10.23 49.17 -2.88
C VAL A 103 -10.92 47.83 -2.69
N LEU A 104 -10.18 46.75 -2.89
CA LEU A 104 -10.71 45.40 -2.81
C LEU A 104 -10.30 44.77 -1.50
N ASP A 105 -11.25 44.02 -0.95
CA ASP A 105 -11.01 43.10 0.15
C ASP A 105 -11.56 41.74 -0.30
N PHE A 106 -10.64 40.87 -0.69
CA PHE A 106 -11.02 39.57 -1.25
C PHE A 106 -11.31 38.60 -0.12
N SER A 107 -12.49 37.99 -0.18
CA SER A 107 -12.88 36.91 0.73
C SER A 107 -13.23 35.69 -0.09
N ILE A 108 -12.39 34.67 -0.06
CA ILE A 108 -12.72 33.37 -0.65
C ILE A 108 -12.94 32.32 0.45
N PRO A 109 -13.80 31.32 0.20
CA PRO A 109 -13.92 30.16 1.08
C PRO A 109 -12.56 29.49 1.28
N SER A 110 -12.39 28.82 2.42
CA SER A 110 -11.22 27.97 2.64
C SER A 110 -11.18 26.88 1.58
N ILE A 111 -10.05 26.77 0.88
CA ILE A 111 -9.82 25.77 -0.17
C ILE A 111 -8.51 25.08 0.14
N ASP A 112 -8.48 23.75 0.02
CA ASP A 112 -7.28 22.91 0.19
C ASP A 112 -6.35 23.00 -1.03
N MET A 113 -6.06 24.21 -1.48
CA MET A 113 -5.17 24.50 -2.61
C MET A 113 -4.33 25.72 -2.31
N VAL A 114 -3.13 25.73 -2.86
CA VAL A 114 -2.29 26.92 -2.91
C VAL A 114 -2.83 27.79 -4.04
N VAL A 115 -3.29 28.99 -3.72
CA VAL A 115 -3.84 29.95 -4.70
C VAL A 115 -3.02 31.22 -4.63
N PHE A 116 -2.58 31.72 -5.78
CA PHE A 116 -2.05 33.05 -5.94
C PHE A 116 -2.88 33.79 -6.99
N VAL A 117 -3.25 35.03 -6.71
CA VAL A 117 -3.77 35.93 -7.73
C VAL A 117 -2.77 37.07 -7.87
N VAL A 118 -2.42 37.38 -9.10
CA VAL A 118 -1.41 38.39 -9.42
C VAL A 118 -1.96 39.40 -10.42
N ASP A 119 -1.48 40.63 -10.33
CA ASP A 119 -1.77 41.65 -11.33
C ASP A 119 -0.97 41.46 -12.62
N SER A 120 -1.17 42.36 -13.58
CA SER A 120 -0.47 42.36 -14.86
C SER A 120 1.05 42.56 -14.74
N SER A 121 1.52 43.11 -13.61
CA SER A 121 2.95 43.26 -13.28
C SER A 121 3.49 42.09 -12.44
N SER A 122 2.71 41.02 -12.29
CA SER A 122 3.03 39.83 -11.49
C SER A 122 3.21 40.10 -9.99
N LEU A 123 2.60 41.16 -9.45
CA LEU A 123 2.53 41.38 -8.00
C LEU A 123 1.35 40.61 -7.40
N VAL A 124 1.58 39.96 -6.27
CA VAL A 124 0.55 39.17 -5.58
C VAL A 124 -0.51 40.10 -4.96
N ILE A 125 -1.74 39.99 -5.43
CA ILE A 125 -2.90 40.72 -4.91
C ILE A 125 -3.76 39.88 -3.96
N PHE A 126 -3.65 38.56 -4.03
CA PHE A 126 -4.29 37.63 -3.10
C PHE A 126 -3.49 36.32 -3.01
N THR A 127 -3.49 35.67 -1.84
CA THR A 127 -2.84 34.37 -1.62
C THR A 127 -3.52 33.58 -0.50
N THR A 128 -3.58 32.25 -0.60
CA THR A 128 -3.91 31.36 0.53
C THR A 128 -2.69 31.01 1.38
N GLU A 129 -1.49 31.26 0.88
CA GLU A 129 -0.22 31.03 1.57
C GLU A 129 0.19 32.23 2.43
N PRO A 130 0.99 32.03 3.50
CA PRO A 130 1.52 33.10 4.35
C PRO A 130 2.62 33.89 3.65
N VAL A 131 2.25 34.63 2.60
CA VAL A 131 3.12 35.44 1.76
C VAL A 131 2.61 36.87 1.75
N GLN A 132 3.55 37.83 1.75
CA GLN A 132 3.20 39.24 1.76
C GLN A 132 2.60 39.68 0.40
N LEU A 133 1.43 40.34 0.45
CA LEU A 133 0.84 40.98 -0.73
C LEU A 133 1.75 42.08 -1.30
N GLY A 134 1.73 42.24 -2.61
CA GLY A 134 2.63 43.14 -3.34
C GLY A 134 4.02 42.55 -3.62
N SER A 135 4.32 41.35 -3.14
CA SER A 135 5.53 40.62 -3.54
C SER A 135 5.43 40.17 -4.99
N LYS A 136 6.56 40.10 -5.70
CA LYS A 136 6.58 39.54 -7.05
C LYS A 136 6.39 38.02 -7.01
N LEU A 137 5.59 37.47 -7.92
CA LEU A 137 5.35 36.03 -8.01
C LEU A 137 6.64 35.23 -8.22
N GLU A 138 7.55 35.74 -9.07
CA GLU A 138 8.81 35.08 -9.43
C GLU A 138 9.73 34.80 -8.23
N THR A 139 9.62 35.57 -7.15
CA THR A 139 10.40 35.36 -5.92
C THR A 139 9.79 34.31 -5.00
N ILE A 140 8.55 33.89 -5.25
CA ILE A 140 7.79 32.94 -4.43
C ILE A 140 7.72 31.58 -5.13
N ILE A 141 7.33 31.59 -6.40
CA ILE A 141 7.11 30.40 -7.21
C ILE A 141 7.47 30.71 -8.67
N ASN A 142 8.30 29.88 -9.27
CA ASN A 142 8.74 30.07 -10.64
C ASN A 142 7.70 29.50 -11.62
N VAL A 143 6.76 30.35 -12.04
CA VAL A 143 5.72 30.02 -13.02
C VAL A 143 5.83 31.00 -14.19
N GLN A 144 6.09 30.47 -15.40
CA GLN A 144 6.14 31.28 -16.60
C GLN A 144 4.75 31.84 -16.95
N PRO A 145 4.63 33.09 -17.44
CA PRO A 145 3.33 33.70 -17.75
C PRO A 145 2.50 32.96 -18.80
N ASN A 146 3.15 32.27 -19.72
CA ASN A 146 2.51 31.64 -20.88
C ASN A 146 2.08 30.18 -20.66
N ASP A 147 2.52 29.56 -19.55
CA ASP A 147 2.29 28.14 -19.32
C ASP A 147 0.91 27.89 -18.70
N VAL A 148 -0.08 27.46 -19.47
CA VAL A 148 -1.42 27.18 -18.92
C VAL A 148 -1.37 26.11 -17.81
N GLU A 149 -0.53 25.09 -17.99
CA GLU A 149 -0.25 24.08 -16.99
C GLU A 149 1.25 23.83 -16.87
N THR A 150 1.76 23.72 -15.65
CA THR A 150 3.17 23.43 -15.41
C THR A 150 3.37 22.65 -14.10
N VAL A 151 4.57 22.10 -13.92
CA VAL A 151 4.97 21.44 -12.68
C VAL A 151 6.10 22.23 -12.07
N VAL A 152 5.93 22.66 -10.83
CA VAL A 152 6.90 23.50 -10.12
C VAL A 152 7.28 22.90 -8.78
N VAL A 153 8.43 23.31 -8.26
CA VAL A 153 8.83 23.00 -6.90
C VAL A 153 8.54 24.22 -6.04
N TYR A 154 7.73 24.04 -5.01
CA TYR A 154 7.38 25.07 -4.04
C TYR A 154 7.53 24.49 -2.63
N LYS A 155 8.25 25.19 -1.74
CA LYS A 155 8.56 24.72 -0.36
C LYS A 155 9.06 23.26 -0.29
N GLY A 156 9.93 22.87 -1.23
CA GLY A 156 10.53 21.54 -1.29
C GLY A 156 9.61 20.41 -1.78
N LYS A 157 8.36 20.70 -2.17
CA LYS A 157 7.41 19.73 -2.75
C LYS A 157 7.11 20.07 -4.20
N LYS A 158 6.80 19.05 -5.00
CA LYS A 158 6.34 19.24 -6.38
C LYS A 158 4.86 19.58 -6.39
N PHE A 159 4.47 20.58 -7.15
CA PHE A 159 3.10 20.99 -7.34
C PHE A 159 2.74 20.95 -8.82
N LYS A 160 1.53 20.49 -9.12
CA LYS A 160 0.92 20.74 -10.42
C LYS A 160 0.19 22.07 -10.36
N VAL A 161 0.48 22.93 -11.32
CA VAL A 161 -0.03 24.31 -11.39
C VAL A 161 -0.89 24.45 -12.63
N VAL A 162 -2.02 25.13 -12.47
CA VAL A 162 -2.86 25.63 -13.57
C VAL A 162 -3.01 27.12 -13.36
N GLN A 163 -2.93 27.88 -14.44
CA GLN A 163 -3.18 29.32 -14.39
C GLN A 163 -4.11 29.78 -15.49
N LEU A 164 -4.83 30.86 -15.20
CA LEU A 164 -5.80 31.46 -16.09
C LEU A 164 -5.72 32.98 -15.98
N VAL A 165 -5.62 33.64 -17.12
CA VAL A 165 -5.66 35.10 -17.22
C VAL A 165 -7.13 35.56 -17.28
N ASN A 166 -7.42 36.62 -16.54
CA ASN A 166 -8.67 37.34 -16.63
C ASN A 166 -8.55 38.46 -17.67
N GLU A 167 -9.09 38.24 -18.87
CA GLU A 167 -9.02 39.23 -19.95
C GLU A 167 -9.75 40.54 -19.62
N LYS A 168 -10.73 40.52 -18.70
CA LYS A 168 -11.54 41.69 -18.38
C LYS A 168 -10.79 42.72 -17.52
N TYR A 169 -9.93 42.26 -16.62
CA TYR A 169 -9.22 43.11 -15.66
C TYR A 169 -7.69 42.94 -15.68
N GLY A 170 -7.16 42.03 -16.50
CA GLY A 170 -5.73 41.81 -16.70
C GLY A 170 -4.99 41.11 -15.55
N PHE A 171 -5.70 40.59 -14.55
CA PHE A 171 -5.10 39.78 -13.49
C PHE A 171 -5.00 38.32 -13.90
N ARG A 172 -4.21 37.53 -13.17
CA ARG A 172 -4.03 36.09 -13.41
C ARG A 172 -4.23 35.31 -12.12
N VAL A 173 -5.01 34.24 -12.19
CA VAL A 173 -5.20 33.28 -11.09
C VAL A 173 -4.29 32.09 -11.33
N ILE A 174 -3.52 31.72 -10.32
CA ILE A 174 -2.64 30.56 -10.29
C ILE A 174 -3.13 29.65 -9.17
N THR A 175 -3.47 28.41 -9.51
CA THR A 175 -3.86 27.36 -8.57
C THR A 175 -2.83 26.24 -8.61
N ALA A 176 -2.34 25.84 -7.45
CA ALA A 176 -1.31 24.83 -7.29
C ALA A 176 -1.77 23.74 -6.32
N TYR A 177 -1.52 22.49 -6.69
CA TYR A 177 -1.83 21.33 -5.86
C TYR A 177 -0.62 20.38 -5.73
N PRO A 178 -0.33 19.84 -4.54
CA PRO A 178 0.82 18.99 -4.34
C PRO A 178 0.71 17.68 -5.13
N ILE A 179 1.76 17.32 -5.85
CA ILE A 179 1.88 16.02 -6.50
C ILE A 179 2.25 15.00 -5.41
N VAL A 180 1.28 14.21 -4.99
CA VAL A 180 1.51 13.06 -4.13
C VAL A 180 2.05 11.93 -4.99
N ASN A 181 3.25 11.41 -4.67
CA ASN A 181 3.84 10.30 -5.40
C ASN A 181 3.09 8.99 -5.07
N PRO A 182 2.29 8.43 -5.99
CA PRO A 182 1.52 7.23 -5.70
C PRO A 182 2.34 5.94 -5.83
N LEU A 183 3.58 6.08 -6.33
CA LEU A 183 4.54 4.99 -6.44
C LEU A 183 4.78 4.29 -5.09
N PHE A 184 4.70 5.00 -3.97
CA PHE A 184 4.87 4.38 -2.66
C PHE A 184 3.80 3.32 -2.37
N HIS A 185 2.53 3.60 -2.68
CA HIS A 185 1.44 2.64 -2.48
C HIS A 185 1.53 1.48 -3.48
N THR A 186 1.92 1.78 -4.72
CA THR A 186 2.09 0.75 -5.76
C THR A 186 3.24 -0.20 -5.44
N ILE A 187 4.38 0.33 -4.99
CA ILE A 187 5.56 -0.44 -4.58
C ILE A 187 5.25 -1.27 -3.33
N LEU A 188 4.58 -0.68 -2.34
CA LEU A 188 4.17 -1.39 -1.12
C LEU A 188 3.25 -2.58 -1.45
N PHE A 189 2.26 -2.37 -2.33
CA PHE A 189 1.36 -3.43 -2.77
C PHE A 189 2.10 -4.56 -3.51
N PHE A 190 3.10 -4.21 -4.32
CA PHE A 190 3.94 -5.18 -5.03
C PHE A 190 4.77 -6.02 -4.05
N ILE A 191 5.40 -5.39 -3.05
CA ILE A 191 6.17 -6.07 -2.01
C ILE A 191 5.27 -7.01 -1.21
N VAL A 192 4.09 -6.55 -0.76
CA VAL A 192 3.14 -7.37 0.00
C VAL A 192 2.67 -8.57 -0.83
N SER A 193 2.33 -8.35 -2.10
CA SER A 193 1.90 -9.43 -3.01
C SER A 193 3.00 -10.47 -3.22
N PHE A 194 4.25 -10.02 -3.39
CA PHE A 194 5.40 -10.90 -3.56
C PHE A 194 5.66 -11.74 -2.29
N VAL A 195 5.63 -11.11 -1.12
CA VAL A 195 5.80 -11.80 0.17
C VAL A 195 4.68 -12.81 0.40
N CYS A 196 3.42 -12.45 0.17
CA CYS A 196 2.29 -13.38 0.27
C CYS A 196 2.45 -14.57 -0.68
N GLY A 197 2.86 -14.34 -1.93
CA GLY A 197 3.12 -15.39 -2.91
C GLY A 197 4.21 -16.37 -2.46
N LEU A 198 5.32 -15.85 -1.91
CA LEU A 198 6.39 -16.67 -1.34
C LEU A 198 5.92 -17.46 -0.12
N THR A 199 5.17 -16.85 0.79
CA THR A 199 4.65 -17.52 1.99
C THR A 199 3.74 -18.70 1.62
N ILE A 200 2.84 -18.51 0.64
CA ILE A 200 1.99 -19.59 0.13
C ILE A 200 2.84 -20.70 -0.50
N LEU A 201 3.88 -20.35 -1.26
CA LEU A 201 4.81 -21.32 -1.84
C LEU A 201 5.50 -22.16 -0.75
N PHE A 202 5.99 -21.52 0.31
CA PHE A 202 6.64 -22.19 1.44
C PHE A 202 5.67 -23.10 2.19
N VAL A 203 4.44 -22.65 2.46
CA VAL A 203 3.40 -23.48 3.12
C VAL A 203 3.09 -24.72 2.28
N LEU A 204 2.91 -24.57 0.97
CA LEU A 204 2.65 -25.70 0.07
C LEU A 204 3.83 -26.69 -0.02
N ILE A 205 5.07 -26.20 0.07
CA ILE A 205 6.27 -27.05 0.12
C ILE A 205 6.31 -27.82 1.45
N ILE A 206 6.00 -27.17 2.57
CA ILE A 206 5.99 -27.79 3.92
C ILE A 206 4.85 -28.80 4.08
N GLU A 207 3.65 -28.51 3.58
CA GLU A 207 2.55 -29.48 3.62
C GLU A 207 2.86 -30.71 2.76
N LYS A 208 3.51 -30.52 1.62
CA LYS A 208 3.98 -31.65 0.80
C LYS A 208 5.09 -32.43 1.45
N SER A 209 6.05 -31.78 2.12
CA SER A 209 7.09 -32.51 2.84
C SER A 209 6.49 -33.34 3.97
N LYS A 210 5.49 -32.80 4.70
CA LYS A 210 4.70 -33.58 5.67
C LYS A 210 3.98 -34.76 5.03
N ALA A 211 3.30 -34.57 3.90
CA ALA A 211 2.60 -35.65 3.20
C ALA A 211 3.55 -36.74 2.64
N VAL A 212 4.78 -36.36 2.25
CA VAL A 212 5.82 -37.30 1.80
C VAL A 212 6.40 -38.07 3.00
N VAL A 213 6.65 -37.39 4.12
CA VAL A 213 7.08 -38.02 5.38
C VAL A 213 6.02 -38.97 5.91
N GLU A 214 4.73 -38.63 5.79
CA GLU A 214 3.62 -39.49 6.18
C GLU A 214 3.52 -40.73 5.28
N LYS A 215 3.73 -40.59 3.97
CA LYS A 215 3.82 -41.73 3.04
C LYS A 215 5.02 -42.63 3.30
N ILE A 216 6.18 -42.05 3.65
CA ILE A 216 7.35 -42.82 4.08
C ILE A 216 7.04 -43.51 5.41
N GLY A 217 6.37 -42.84 6.36
CA GLY A 217 5.95 -43.41 7.63
C GLY A 217 4.98 -44.59 7.46
N VAL A 218 4.00 -44.48 6.56
CA VAL A 218 3.09 -45.59 6.20
C VAL A 218 3.84 -46.70 5.48
N GLY A 219 4.80 -46.39 4.61
CA GLY A 219 5.66 -47.36 3.94
C GLY A 219 6.55 -48.14 4.93
N VAL A 220 7.18 -47.44 5.87
CA VAL A 220 7.98 -48.03 6.96
C VAL A 220 7.12 -48.87 7.88
N LYS A 221 5.91 -48.39 8.22
CA LYS A 221 4.93 -49.14 9.02
C LYS A 221 4.45 -50.41 8.30
N ASN A 222 4.27 -50.37 6.98
CA ASN A 222 3.93 -51.53 6.16
C ASN A 222 5.08 -52.52 6.00
N ILE A 223 6.33 -52.05 5.89
CA ILE A 223 7.51 -52.92 5.85
C ILE A 223 7.71 -53.60 7.20
N LEU A 224 7.52 -52.88 8.30
CA LEU A 224 7.56 -53.43 9.67
C LEU A 224 6.42 -54.43 9.89
N SER A 225 5.20 -54.16 9.44
CA SER A 225 4.07 -55.10 9.59
C SER A 225 4.20 -56.34 8.70
N GLN A 226 4.84 -56.24 7.52
CA GLN A 226 5.11 -57.39 6.66
C GLN A 226 6.27 -58.27 7.14
N ARG A 227 7.30 -57.71 7.78
CA ARG A 227 8.40 -58.51 8.36
C ARG A 227 8.05 -59.19 9.68
N PHE A 228 6.95 -58.80 10.31
CA PHE A 228 6.40 -59.48 11.50
C PHE A 228 5.09 -60.21 11.14
N GLN A 229 5.14 -61.14 10.18
CA GLN A 229 4.15 -62.23 10.15
C GLN A 229 4.39 -63.16 11.34
N VAL A 230 3.82 -62.79 12.49
CA VAL A 230 3.83 -63.53 13.77
C VAL A 230 2.95 -64.79 13.73
N GLN A 231 2.75 -65.42 12.56
CA GLN A 231 1.92 -66.62 12.43
C GLN A 231 2.71 -67.92 12.19
N SER A 232 3.90 -67.91 11.61
CA SER A 232 4.68 -69.15 11.43
C SER A 232 5.63 -69.45 12.60
N ILE A 233 6.19 -68.44 13.26
CA ILE A 233 7.19 -68.64 14.33
C ILE A 233 6.56 -69.18 15.63
N LYS A 234 5.27 -68.95 15.86
CA LYS A 234 4.59 -69.40 17.08
C LYS A 234 4.34 -70.92 17.09
N SER A 235 4.17 -71.53 15.91
CA SER A 235 3.91 -72.98 15.76
C SER A 235 5.14 -73.82 16.10
N ASP A 236 6.29 -73.52 15.48
CA ASP A 236 7.49 -74.34 15.62
C ASP A 236 8.13 -74.24 17.01
N TYR A 237 8.09 -73.04 17.62
CA TYR A 237 8.52 -72.87 19.00
C TYR A 237 7.58 -73.54 20.02
N LEU A 238 6.27 -73.57 19.76
CA LEU A 238 5.31 -74.31 20.61
C LEU A 238 5.51 -75.82 20.50
N SER A 239 5.84 -76.36 19.32
CA SER A 239 6.20 -77.78 19.20
C SER A 239 7.52 -78.10 19.89
N MET A 240 8.53 -77.24 19.78
CA MET A 240 9.80 -77.42 20.49
C MET A 240 9.66 -77.35 22.01
N LEU A 241 8.81 -76.43 22.52
CA LEU A 241 8.50 -76.34 23.94
C LEU A 241 7.77 -77.59 24.44
N LYS A 242 6.79 -78.10 23.69
CA LYS A 242 6.09 -79.36 24.04
C LYS A 242 7.04 -80.56 24.03
N GLU A 243 7.98 -80.62 23.09
CA GLU A 243 8.96 -81.71 23.03
C GLU A 243 9.96 -81.64 24.19
N LEU A 244 10.37 -80.43 24.59
CA LEU A 244 11.20 -80.21 25.77
C LEU A 244 10.48 -80.60 27.07
N ASP A 245 9.21 -80.24 27.20
CA ASP A 245 8.40 -80.55 28.38
C ASP A 245 8.22 -82.08 28.53
N GLN A 246 7.96 -82.79 27.43
CA GLN A 246 7.91 -84.26 27.43
C GLN A 246 9.26 -84.90 27.81
N ARG A 247 10.39 -84.35 27.34
CA ARG A 247 11.72 -84.84 27.72
C ARG A 247 12.03 -84.61 29.19
N ILE A 248 11.56 -83.49 29.77
CA ILE A 248 11.70 -83.22 31.20
C ILE A 248 10.87 -84.22 32.01
N GLU A 249 9.61 -84.46 31.65
CA GLU A 249 8.74 -85.41 32.34
C GLU A 249 9.32 -86.85 32.30
N GLN A 250 9.91 -87.25 31.17
CA GLN A 250 10.60 -88.53 31.06
C GLN A 250 11.84 -88.62 31.96
N ARG A 251 12.62 -87.54 32.05
CA ARG A 251 13.80 -87.49 32.94
C ARG A 251 13.41 -87.48 34.42
N GLU A 252 12.31 -86.83 34.79
CA GLU A 252 11.78 -86.89 36.15
C GLU A 252 11.34 -88.30 36.54
N LYS A 253 10.67 -89.03 35.63
CA LYS A 253 10.32 -90.45 35.86
C LYS A 253 11.57 -91.32 36.04
N LEU A 254 12.62 -91.08 35.28
CA LEU A 254 13.91 -91.78 35.44
C LEU A 254 14.60 -91.44 36.76
N LEU A 255 14.62 -90.16 37.14
CA LEU A 255 15.18 -89.73 38.42
C LEU A 255 14.44 -90.34 39.60
N LYS A 256 13.10 -90.43 39.52
CA LYS A 256 12.29 -91.08 40.56
C LYS A 256 12.60 -92.57 40.68
N LYS A 257 12.75 -93.28 39.55
CA LYS A 257 13.19 -94.68 39.55
C LYS A 257 14.59 -94.86 40.15
N MET A 258 15.54 -93.97 39.83
CA MET A 258 16.88 -94.03 40.42
C MET A 258 16.87 -93.71 41.92
N LEU A 259 16.01 -92.80 42.37
CA LEU A 259 15.79 -92.55 43.79
C LEU A 259 15.26 -93.78 44.52
N ASP A 260 14.26 -94.47 43.93
CA ASP A 260 13.74 -95.73 44.48
C ASP A 260 14.81 -96.83 44.54
N GLU A 261 15.67 -96.93 43.53
CA GLU A 261 16.80 -97.86 43.53
C GLU A 261 17.87 -97.51 44.57
N ILE A 262 18.23 -96.23 44.72
CA ILE A 262 19.14 -95.77 45.78
C ILE A 262 18.54 -96.06 47.16
N GLN A 263 17.24 -95.90 47.33
CA GLN A 263 16.56 -96.18 48.60
C GLN A 263 16.56 -97.69 48.90
N LYS A 264 16.36 -98.55 47.91
CA LYS A 264 16.54 -100.01 48.03
C LYS A 264 17.98 -100.40 48.36
N ILE A 265 18.97 -99.77 47.72
CA ILE A 265 20.39 -100.00 48.02
C ILE A 265 20.71 -99.56 49.45
N LYS A 266 20.18 -98.42 49.90
CA LYS A 266 20.33 -97.93 51.27
C LYS A 266 19.71 -98.90 52.29
N GLU A 267 18.53 -99.45 52.02
CA GLU A 267 17.93 -100.48 52.88
C GLU A 267 18.74 -101.77 52.90
N ASN A 268 19.25 -102.22 51.75
CA ASN A 268 20.11 -103.40 51.67
C ASN A 268 21.45 -103.20 52.41
N LEU A 269 22.06 -102.01 52.32
CA LEU A 269 23.24 -101.66 53.10
C LEU A 269 22.96 -101.56 54.59
N LYS A 270 21.77 -101.10 54.99
CA LYS A 270 21.36 -101.09 56.40
C LYS A 270 21.20 -102.51 56.94
N LYS A 271 20.58 -103.42 56.16
CA LYS A 271 20.49 -104.85 56.50
C LYS A 271 21.86 -105.53 56.59
N LEU A 272 22.82 -105.15 55.74
CA LEU A 272 24.21 -105.65 55.80
C LEU A 272 25.02 -105.11 56.99
N LYS A 273 24.65 -103.95 57.55
CA LYS A 273 25.30 -103.35 58.72
C LYS A 273 24.75 -103.88 60.06
N GLU A 274 23.55 -104.49 60.02
CA GLU A 274 22.88 -105.12 61.17
C GLU A 274 23.10 -106.66 61.20
N SER A 275 23.85 -107.22 60.24
CA SER A 275 24.37 -108.59 60.21
C SER A 275 25.86 -108.63 60.50
#